data_AF-A0A255EHI5-F1
#
_entry.id   AF-A0A255EHI5-F1
#
_cell.length_a   1.000
_cell.length_b   1.000
_cell.length_c   1.000
_cell.angle_alpha   90.00
_cell.angle_beta   90.00
_cell.angle_gamma   90.00
#
_symmetry.space_group_name_H-M   'P 1'
#
loop_
_entity.id
_entity.type
_entity.pdbx_description
1 polymer ?
#
loop_
_entity_poly.entity_id
_entity_poly.type
_entity_poly.pdbx_seq_one_letter_code
_entity_poly.pdbx_strand_id
1 'polypeptide(L)'
;MDQVGEHLSAALHSDGARGEGLWLGLGPVDRGEALPSVDRLVDQALAVLRPLELGPEVCGRLVLTPTCGLVGLREPEALELLRRLGAAAELLPELLSR
;
A
#
# COMPACT_ATOMS: atom_id res chain seq x y z
N MET A 1 -17.32 12.74 9.84
CA MET A 1 -16.52 12.05 8.80
C MET A 1 -15.13 11.98 9.38
N ASP A 2 -14.76 10.84 9.93
CA ASP A 2 -13.50 10.71 10.65
C ASP A 2 -12.34 10.73 9.67
N GLN A 3 -11.21 11.29 10.10
CA GLN A 3 -9.99 11.56 9.34
C GLN A 3 -9.48 10.33 8.54
N VAL A 4 -9.82 9.12 9.00
CA VAL A 4 -9.55 7.84 8.34
C VAL A 4 -10.23 7.73 6.96
N GLY A 5 -11.45 8.25 6.80
CA GLY A 5 -12.21 8.16 5.54
C GLY A 5 -11.64 9.02 4.40
N GLU A 6 -11.06 10.18 4.71
CA GLU A 6 -10.37 11.01 3.71
C GLU A 6 -9.04 10.38 3.26
N HIS A 7 -8.29 9.77 4.18
CA HIS A 7 -7.04 9.07 3.84
C HIS A 7 -7.29 7.78 3.03
N LEU A 8 -8.38 7.06 3.28
CA LEU A 8 -8.74 5.84 2.55
C LEU A 8 -9.06 6.13 1.07
N SER A 9 -9.78 7.23 0.81
CA SER A 9 -10.15 7.63 -0.56
C SER A 9 -8.97 8.14 -1.38
N ALA A 10 -7.89 8.60 -0.74
CA ALA A 10 -6.68 9.04 -1.42
C ALA A 10 -5.73 7.89 -1.76
N ALA A 11 -5.76 6.81 -0.96
CA ALA A 11 -4.84 5.68 -1.10
C ALA A 11 -5.40 4.55 -1.99
N LEU A 12 -6.72 4.43 -2.13
CA LEU A 12 -7.39 3.39 -2.91
C LEU A 12 -7.92 3.93 -4.24
N HIS A 13 -7.34 3.48 -5.34
CA HIS A 13 -7.85 3.74 -6.69
C HIS A 13 -8.34 2.43 -7.32
N SER A 14 -9.41 2.50 -8.13
CA SER A 14 -9.85 1.43 -9.01
C SER A 14 -9.68 1.88 -10.46
N ASP A 15 -9.12 1.02 -11.31
CA ASP A 15 -8.86 1.37 -12.71
C ASP A 15 -10.17 1.60 -13.47
N GLY A 16 -10.25 2.76 -14.09
CA GLY A 16 -11.41 3.24 -14.82
C GLY A 16 -11.71 2.36 -16.03
N ALA A 17 -12.99 2.00 -16.16
CA ALA A 17 -13.64 1.21 -17.22
C ALA A 17 -13.79 -0.30 -16.99
N ARG A 18 -13.00 -0.96 -16.13
CA ARG A 18 -13.20 -2.40 -15.82
C ARG A 18 -13.14 -2.79 -14.34
N GLY A 19 -12.66 -1.90 -13.44
CA GLY A 19 -12.62 -2.19 -12.00
C GLY A 19 -11.73 -3.39 -11.66
N GLU A 20 -10.66 -3.61 -12.44
CA GLU A 20 -9.89 -4.85 -12.40
C GLU A 20 -8.70 -4.89 -11.45
N GLY A 21 -8.32 -3.75 -10.86
CA GLY A 21 -7.25 -3.70 -9.85
C GLY A 21 -7.61 -2.83 -8.66
N LEU A 22 -6.87 -3.04 -7.57
CA LEU A 22 -6.88 -2.23 -6.36
C LEU A 22 -5.47 -1.68 -6.17
N TRP A 23 -5.31 -0.36 -6.24
CA TRP A 23 -4.03 0.29 -5.96
C TRP A 23 -4.06 0.83 -4.54
N LEU A 24 -3.07 0.47 -3.73
CA LEU A 24 -2.95 0.92 -2.35
C LEU A 24 -1.65 1.70 -2.15
N GLY A 25 -1.78 3.00 -1.92
CA GLY A 25 -0.66 3.89 -1.57
C GLY A 25 -0.16 3.65 -0.14
N LEU A 26 1.13 3.36 0.02
CA LEU A 26 1.82 3.13 1.28
C LEU A 26 3.18 3.85 1.30
N GLY A 27 3.74 4.06 2.49
CA GLY A 27 5.03 4.71 2.65
C GLY A 27 4.94 6.17 3.13
N PRO A 28 6.09 6.86 3.19
CA PRO A 28 6.18 8.19 3.77
C PRO A 28 5.35 9.19 2.95
N VAL A 29 4.70 10.10 3.68
CA VAL A 29 3.90 11.18 3.07
C VAL A 29 4.74 12.47 2.98
N ASP A 30 5.62 12.68 3.95
CA ASP A 30 6.44 13.87 4.09
C ASP A 30 7.91 13.65 3.72
N ARG A 31 8.57 14.72 3.27
CA ARG A 31 10.00 14.67 2.92
C ARG A 31 10.85 14.52 4.17
N GLY A 32 11.84 13.63 4.10
CA GLY A 32 12.82 13.41 5.17
C GLY A 32 12.36 12.41 6.23
N GLU A 33 11.16 11.84 6.10
CA GLU A 33 10.77 10.67 6.88
C GLU A 33 11.63 9.46 6.53
N ALA A 34 11.95 8.66 7.54
CA ALA A 34 12.63 7.39 7.32
C ALA A 34 11.72 6.43 6.55
N LEU A 35 12.31 5.63 5.67
CA LEU A 35 11.56 4.58 4.97
C LEU A 35 11.00 3.56 5.96
N PRO A 36 9.71 3.20 5.88
CA PRO A 36 9.12 2.19 6.76
C PRO A 36 9.77 0.82 6.54
N SER A 37 9.74 -0.02 7.58
CA SER A 37 10.08 -1.44 7.45
C SER A 37 9.03 -2.19 6.62
N VAL A 38 9.36 -3.39 6.18
CA VAL A 38 8.40 -4.30 5.52
C VAL A 38 7.21 -4.58 6.42
N ASP A 39 7.45 -4.92 7.69
CA ASP A 39 6.38 -5.18 8.67
C ASP A 39 5.44 -3.98 8.81
N ARG A 40 5.99 -2.76 8.83
CA ARG A 40 5.17 -1.56 8.95
C ARG A 40 4.29 -1.34 7.72
N LEU A 41 4.80 -1.62 6.52
CA LEU A 41 4.02 -1.55 5.28
C LEU A 41 2.91 -2.61 5.27
N VAL A 42 3.19 -3.82 5.74
CA VAL A 42 2.19 -4.88 5.91
C VAL A 42 1.09 -4.45 6.88
N ASP A 43 1.46 -3.90 8.05
CA ASP A 43 0.50 -3.40 9.02
C ASP A 43 -0.41 -2.31 8.43
N GLN A 44 0.17 -1.37 7.67
CA GLN A 44 -0.59 -0.33 6.98
C GLN A 44 -1.55 -0.92 5.93
N ALA A 45 -1.10 -1.91 5.16
CA ALA A 45 -1.95 -2.57 4.18
C ALA A 45 -3.11 -3.32 4.85
N LEU A 46 -2.84 -4.12 5.88
CA LEU A 46 -3.86 -4.87 6.60
C LEU A 46 -4.87 -3.96 7.31
N ALA A 47 -4.43 -2.80 7.82
CA ALA A 47 -5.31 -1.80 8.42
C ALA A 47 -6.34 -1.25 7.43
N VAL A 48 -6.04 -1.27 6.12
CA VAL A 48 -6.96 -0.86 5.06
C VAL A 48 -7.78 -2.04 4.55
N LEU A 49 -7.15 -3.19 4.31
CA LEU A 49 -7.79 -4.33 3.65
C LEU A 49 -8.75 -5.10 4.56
N ARG A 50 -8.43 -5.25 5.86
CA ARG A 50 -9.26 -6.03 6.79
C ARG A 50 -10.64 -5.42 7.05
N PRO A 51 -10.79 -4.10 7.27
CA PRO A 51 -12.11 -3.50 7.43
C PRO A 51 -13.01 -3.62 6.19
N LEU A 52 -12.42 -3.85 5.01
CA LEU A 52 -13.14 -4.07 3.76
C LEU A 52 -13.55 -5.54 3.56
N GLU A 53 -13.23 -6.41 4.53
CA GLU A 53 -13.50 -7.85 4.50
C GLU A 53 -13.00 -8.54 3.23
N LEU A 54 -11.89 -8.03 2.67
CA LEU A 54 -11.26 -8.58 1.47
C LEU A 54 -10.42 -9.80 1.86
N GLY A 55 -10.75 -10.97 1.31
CA GLY A 55 -9.98 -12.18 1.49
C GLY A 55 -8.69 -12.18 0.66
N PRO A 56 -7.87 -13.25 0.76
CA PRO A 56 -6.60 -13.36 0.06
C PRO A 56 -6.72 -13.30 -1.47
N GLU A 57 -7.90 -13.54 -2.04
CA GLU A 57 -8.18 -13.42 -3.48
C GLU A 57 -7.94 -12.01 -4.03
N VAL A 58 -8.05 -10.96 -3.20
CA VAL A 58 -7.76 -9.58 -3.63
C VAL A 58 -6.32 -9.41 -4.08
N CYS A 59 -5.39 -10.22 -3.56
CA CYS A 59 -3.96 -10.10 -3.87
C CYS A 59 -3.64 -10.30 -5.36
N GLY A 60 -4.48 -11.04 -6.10
CA GLY A 60 -4.31 -11.17 -7.56
C GLY A 60 -4.56 -9.89 -8.35
N ARG A 61 -5.13 -8.87 -7.70
CA ARG A 61 -5.54 -7.58 -8.28
C ARG A 61 -4.98 -6.39 -7.50
N LEU A 62 -4.30 -6.63 -6.37
CA LEU A 62 -3.75 -5.61 -5.50
C LEU A 62 -2.35 -5.17 -5.99
N VAL A 63 -2.15 -3.88 -6.09
CA VAL A 63 -0.86 -3.26 -6.36
C VAL A 63 -0.51 -2.35 -5.18
N LEU A 64 0.57 -2.67 -4.46
CA LEU A 64 1.14 -1.76 -3.47
C LEU A 64 1.98 -0.71 -4.18
N THR A 65 1.70 0.56 -3.89
CA THR A 65 2.35 1.71 -4.52
C THR A 65 2.87 2.66 -3.45
N PRO A 66 3.86 3.51 -3.76
CA PRO A 66 4.13 4.67 -2.94
C PRO A 66 2.89 5.58 -2.82
N THR A 67 2.63 6.15 -1.63
CA THR A 67 1.50 7.08 -1.39
C THR A 67 1.51 8.28 -2.34
N CYS A 68 2.70 8.75 -2.72
CA CYS A 68 2.90 9.79 -3.72
C CYS A 68 4.09 9.44 -4.62
N GLY A 69 4.33 10.22 -5.68
CA GLY A 69 5.49 9.99 -6.55
C GLY A 69 6.82 10.05 -5.80
N LEU A 70 7.89 9.52 -6.41
CA LEU A 70 9.23 9.39 -5.78
C LEU A 70 9.99 10.72 -5.65
N VAL A 71 9.31 11.86 -5.82
CA VAL A 71 9.92 13.19 -5.83
C VAL A 71 10.45 13.53 -4.43
N GLY A 72 11.76 13.71 -4.33
CA GLY A 72 12.44 14.04 -3.07
C GLY A 72 13.16 12.86 -2.41
N LEU A 73 13.01 11.64 -2.92
CA LEU A 73 13.86 10.51 -2.56
C LEU A 73 15.13 10.52 -3.42
N ARG A 74 16.25 10.10 -2.82
CA ARG A 74 17.43 9.72 -3.61
C ARG A 74 17.15 8.38 -4.28
N GLU A 75 17.78 8.13 -5.42
CA GLU A 75 17.65 6.86 -6.16
C GLU A 75 17.78 5.59 -5.29
N PRO A 76 18.80 5.45 -4.39
CA PRO A 76 18.88 4.26 -3.54
C PRO A 76 17.70 4.12 -2.57
N GLU A 77 17.14 5.23 -2.09
CA GLU A 77 15.97 5.23 -1.19
C GLU A 77 14.70 4.85 -1.96
N ALA A 78 14.55 5.36 -3.18
CA ALA A 78 13.45 5.00 -4.05
C ALA A 78 13.47 3.49 -4.38
N LEU A 79 14.63 2.96 -4.76
CA LEU A 79 14.79 1.52 -5.02
C LEU A 79 14.49 0.67 -3.78
N GLU A 80 14.97 1.11 -2.61
CA GLU A 80 14.75 0.43 -1.35
C GLU A 80 13.26 0.42 -0.96
N LEU A 81 12.55 1.54 -1.11
CA LEU A 81 11.12 1.62 -0.88
C LEU A 81 10.36 0.64 -1.79
N LEU A 82 10.67 0.63 -3.09
CA LEU A 82 10.02 -0.27 -4.05
C LEU A 82 10.28 -1.74 -3.72
N ARG A 83 11.50 -2.10 -3.29
CA ARG A 83 11.82 -3.47 -2.83
C ARG A 83 10.99 -3.85 -1.61
N ARG A 84 10.85 -2.95 -0.63
CA ARG A 84 10.06 -3.21 0.59
C ARG A 84 8.57 -3.34 0.30
N LEU A 85 8.04 -2.57 -0.64
CA LEU A 85 6.66 -2.74 -1.12
C LEU A 85 6.47 -4.11 -1.78
N GLY A 86 7.42 -4.55 -2.61
CA GLY A 86 7.41 -5.90 -3.19
C GLY A 86 7.41 -7.00 -2.11
N ALA A 87 8.31 -6.91 -1.14
CA ALA A 87 8.38 -7.86 -0.03
C ALA A 87 7.10 -7.87 0.83
N ALA A 88 6.50 -6.70 1.08
CA ALA A 88 5.22 -6.62 1.79
C ALA A 88 4.08 -7.29 1.00
N ALA A 89 4.04 -7.10 -0.32
CA ALA A 89 3.03 -7.71 -1.18
C ALA A 89 3.11 -9.25 -1.17
N GLU A 90 4.30 -9.82 -1.09
CA GLU A 90 4.49 -11.28 -0.99
C GLU A 90 3.93 -11.88 0.31
N LEU A 91 3.89 -11.10 1.40
CA LEU A 91 3.40 -11.57 2.71
C LEU A 91 1.87 -11.49 2.86
N LEU A 92 1.21 -10.60 2.11
CA LEU A 92 -0.22 -10.33 2.27
C LEU A 92 -1.15 -11.54 2.05
N PRO A 93 -0.95 -12.42 1.05
CA PRO A 93 -1.85 -13.57 0.83
C PRO A 93 -1.95 -14.47 2.06
N GLU A 94 -0.84 -14.74 2.75
CA GLU A 94 -0.83 -15.57 3.95
C GLU A 94 -1.54 -14.86 5.11
N LEU A 95 -1.29 -13.56 5.28
CA LEU A 95 -1.80 -12.79 6.42
C LEU A 95 -3.29 -12.43 6.33
N LEU A 96 -3.83 -12.33 5.11
CA LEU A 96 -5.26 -12.17 4.85
C LEU A 96 -6.03 -13.50 4.97
N SER A 97 -5.34 -14.63 4.94
CA SER A 97 -5.96 -15.95 5.15
C SER A 97 -6.16 -16.30 6.63
N ARG A 98 -5.77 -15.41 7.55
CA ARG A 98 -5.83 -15.57 9.01
C ARG A 98 -6.91 -14.70 9.62
#